data_AF-G3H6Y3-F1
#
_entry.id   AF-G3H6Y3-F1
#
_cell.length_a   1.000
_cell.length_b   1.000
_cell.length_c   1.000
_cell.angle_alpha   90.00
_cell.angle_beta   90.00
_cell.angle_gamma   90.00
#
_symmetry.space_group_name_H-M   'P 1'
#
loop_
_entity.id
_entity.type
_entity.pdbx_description
1 polymer ?
#
loop_
_entity_poly.entity_id
_entity_poly.type
_entity_poly.pdbx_seq_one_letter_code
_entity_poly.pdbx_strand_id
1 'polypeptide(L)'
;MHKDSSGQVGFFIKKGKIVSVVKGSSAARNGLLTNHYVCEVNGQNVIGLKDKKITEILTTAGNVITLTLIPTVIYEHMVKKLSPLLLHHTMDHSIPDI
;
A
#
# COMPACT_ATOMS: atom_id res chain seq x y z
N MET A 1 -0.67 11.59 -4.28
CA MET A 1 0.49 12.01 -3.45
C MET A 1 1.74 12.08 -4.32
N HIS A 2 2.76 12.85 -3.94
CA HIS A 2 3.99 13.04 -4.72
C HIS A 2 5.23 12.59 -3.96
N LYS A 3 6.22 12.07 -4.67
CA LYS A 3 7.55 11.83 -4.12
C LYS A 3 8.29 13.15 -3.92
N ASP A 4 9.14 13.20 -2.90
CA ASP A 4 10.11 14.28 -2.70
C ASP A 4 11.36 14.08 -3.58
N SER A 5 12.34 14.99 -3.44
CA SER A 5 13.63 14.90 -4.15
C SER A 5 14.45 13.66 -3.80
N SER A 6 14.14 12.98 -2.70
CA SER A 6 14.75 11.72 -2.27
C SER A 6 13.94 10.50 -2.71
N GLY A 7 12.89 10.69 -3.53
CA GLY A 7 12.04 9.61 -4.04
C GLY A 7 11.03 9.08 -3.02
N GLN A 8 10.81 9.76 -1.89
CA GLN A 8 9.98 9.28 -0.80
C GLN A 8 8.62 10.00 -0.75
N VAL A 9 7.55 9.27 -0.41
CA VAL A 9 6.22 9.86 -0.15
C VAL A 9 6.05 10.19 1.34
N GLY A 10 6.76 9.46 2.22
CA GLY A 10 6.87 9.70 3.66
C GLY A 10 5.83 8.99 4.52
N PHE A 11 5.75 7.67 4.41
CA PHE A 11 5.01 6.78 5.32
C PHE A 11 5.71 5.42 5.42
N PHE A 12 5.38 4.65 6.45
CA PHE A 12 5.97 3.32 6.68
C PHE A 12 4.91 2.24 6.64
N ILE A 13 5.25 1.10 6.02
CA ILE A 13 4.39 -0.09 5.91
C ILE A 13 4.99 -1.21 6.77
N LYS A 14 4.11 -1.97 7.43
CA LYS A 14 4.44 -3.26 8.06
C LYS A 14 3.32 -4.25 7.82
N LYS A 15 3.63 -5.40 7.23
CA LYS A 15 2.68 -6.44 6.80
C LYS A 15 1.53 -5.86 5.96
N GLY A 16 1.87 -5.03 4.96
CA GLY A 16 0.89 -4.35 4.10
C GLY A 16 0.08 -3.24 4.76
N LYS A 17 0.29 -2.94 6.05
CA LYS A 17 -0.42 -1.91 6.81
C LYS A 17 0.43 -0.66 7.02
N ILE A 18 -0.17 0.52 6.86
CA ILE A 18 0.47 1.80 7.20
C ILE A 18 0.57 1.93 8.72
N VAL A 19 1.79 2.05 9.23
CA VAL A 19 2.07 2.12 10.68
C VAL A 19 2.47 3.51 11.15
N SER A 20 3.01 4.35 10.27
CA SER A 20 3.35 5.73 10.61
C SER A 20 3.45 6.60 9.36
N VAL A 21 3.31 7.91 9.57
CA VAL A 21 3.39 8.94 8.53
C VAL A 21 4.42 9.98 8.97
N VAL A 22 5.31 10.34 8.05
CA VAL A 22 6.39 11.32 8.29
C VAL A 22 5.79 12.72 8.32
N LYS A 23 6.10 13.50 9.36
CA LYS A 23 5.62 14.89 9.48
C LYS A 23 6.14 15.72 8.30
N GLY A 24 5.26 16.54 7.71
CA GLY A 24 5.62 17.41 6.59
C GLY A 24 5.87 16.66 5.27
N SER A 25 5.58 15.37 5.19
CA SER A 25 5.66 14.61 3.94
C SER A 25 4.45 14.84 3.03
N SER A 26 4.51 14.33 1.80
CA SER A 26 3.33 14.33 0.94
C SER A 26 2.21 13.49 1.54
N ALA A 27 2.53 12.35 2.18
CA ALA A 27 1.53 11.53 2.85
C ALA A 27 0.78 12.32 3.96
N ALA A 28 1.51 13.07 4.79
CA ALA A 28 0.89 13.90 5.84
C ALA A 28 -0.01 14.99 5.24
N ARG A 29 0.46 15.70 4.19
CA ARG A 29 -0.32 16.76 3.53
C ARG A 29 -1.60 16.26 2.85
N ASN A 30 -1.63 15.00 2.45
CA ASN A 30 -2.78 14.37 1.80
C ASN A 30 -3.70 13.64 2.80
N GLY A 31 -3.45 13.77 4.12
CA GLY A 31 -4.30 13.16 5.14
C GLY A 31 -4.20 11.63 5.21
N LEU A 32 -3.06 11.04 4.82
CA LEU A 32 -2.86 9.60 4.93
C LEU A 32 -2.98 9.15 6.40
N LEU A 33 -3.80 8.13 6.65
CA LEU A 33 -4.06 7.62 8.00
C LEU A 33 -3.26 6.34 8.26
N THR A 34 -2.83 6.16 9.51
CA THR A 34 -2.30 4.89 10.01
C THR A 34 -3.44 3.87 10.21
N ASN A 35 -3.10 2.60 10.44
CA ASN A 35 -4.09 1.52 10.63
C ASN A 35 -5.01 1.30 9.42
N HIS A 36 -4.43 1.44 8.23
CA HIS A 36 -5.06 1.12 6.96
C HIS A 36 -4.14 0.18 6.18
N TYR A 37 -4.73 -0.82 5.52
CA TYR A 37 -4.03 -1.70 4.60
C TYR A 37 -3.91 -1.03 3.24
N VAL A 38 -2.74 -1.18 2.61
CA VAL A 38 -2.52 -0.80 1.22
C VAL A 38 -3.06 -1.92 0.35
N CYS A 39 -4.11 -1.63 -0.41
CA CYS A 39 -4.72 -2.58 -1.33
C CYS A 39 -4.11 -2.47 -2.71
N GLU A 40 -3.91 -1.24 -3.19
CA GLU A 40 -3.33 -0.98 -4.51
C GLU A 40 -2.32 0.16 -4.46
N VAL A 41 -1.34 0.09 -5.36
CA VAL A 41 -0.40 1.17 -5.67
C VAL A 41 -0.53 1.47 -7.16
N ASN A 42 -1.01 2.67 -7.51
CA ASN A 42 -1.26 3.08 -8.89
C ASN A 42 -2.12 2.07 -9.69
N GLY A 43 -3.15 1.51 -9.05
CA GLY A 43 -4.04 0.52 -9.64
C GLY A 43 -3.51 -0.92 -9.64
N GLN A 44 -2.21 -1.14 -9.36
CA GLN A 44 -1.69 -2.50 -9.18
C GLN A 44 -2.04 -3.01 -7.79
N ASN A 45 -2.77 -4.13 -7.72
CA ASN A 45 -3.09 -4.78 -6.45
C ASN A 45 -1.82 -5.32 -5.76
N VAL A 46 -1.71 -5.06 -4.45
CA VAL A 46 -0.57 -5.47 -3.61
C VAL A 46 -0.97 -6.30 -2.39
N ILE A 47 -2.24 -6.70 -2.28
CA ILE A 47 -2.74 -7.53 -1.17
C ILE A 47 -2.01 -8.87 -1.11
N GLY A 48 -1.47 -9.23 0.05
CA GLY A 48 -0.77 -10.51 0.22
C GLY A 48 0.70 -10.50 -0.23
N LEU A 49 1.18 -9.41 -0.84
CA LEU A 49 2.60 -9.24 -1.13
C LEU A 49 3.39 -8.94 0.16
N LYS A 50 4.67 -9.36 0.16
CA LYS A 50 5.61 -9.01 1.23
C LYS A 50 5.97 -7.52 1.15
N ASP A 51 6.19 -6.88 2.30
CA ASP A 51 6.55 -5.46 2.38
C ASP A 51 7.72 -5.06 1.46
N LYS A 52 8.71 -5.93 1.30
CA LYS A 52 9.82 -5.71 0.36
C LYS A 52 9.31 -5.47 -1.06
N LYS A 53 8.36 -6.28 -1.54
CA LYS A 53 7.81 -6.17 -2.89
C LYS A 53 6.93 -4.92 -3.04
N ILE A 54 6.14 -4.59 -2.02
CA ILE A 54 5.35 -3.35 -2.00
C ILE A 54 6.26 -2.13 -2.07
N THR A 55 7.38 -2.16 -1.33
CA THR A 55 8.39 -1.09 -1.33
C THR A 55 9.08 -0.97 -2.69
N GLU A 56 9.42 -2.10 -3.33
CA GLU A 56 9.94 -2.11 -4.71
C GLU A 56 8.95 -1.42 -5.66
N ILE A 57 7.67 -1.79 -5.64
CA ILE A 57 6.62 -1.19 -6.48
C ILE A 57 6.51 0.31 -6.23
N LEU A 58 6.48 0.75 -4.97
CA LEU A 58 6.46 2.17 -4.61
C LEU A 58 7.71 2.91 -5.10
N THR A 59 8.88 2.27 -5.05
CA THR A 59 10.15 2.86 -5.47
C THR A 59 10.19 3.02 -6.99
N THR A 60 9.77 2.00 -7.74
CA THR A 60 9.76 2.02 -9.22
C THR A 60 8.59 2.79 -9.82
N ALA A 61 7.53 3.05 -9.04
CA ALA A 61 6.42 3.86 -9.48
C ALA A 61 6.86 5.30 -9.83
N GLY A 62 6.09 5.99 -10.66
CA GLY A 62 6.38 7.36 -11.06
C GLY A 62 6.39 8.36 -9.89
N ASN A 63 6.57 9.64 -10.22
CA ASN A 63 6.58 10.71 -9.22
C ASN A 63 5.23 10.84 -8.48
N VAL A 64 4.14 10.49 -9.15
CA VAL A 64 2.79 10.51 -8.60
C VAL A 64 2.41 9.12 -8.11
N ILE A 65 2.00 9.05 -6.85
CA ILE A 65 1.52 7.83 -6.18
C ILE A 65 0.06 8.02 -5.77
N THR A 66 -0.79 7.10 -6.23
CA THR A 66 -2.18 6.91 -5.84
C THR A 66 -2.27 5.61 -5.07
N LEU A 67 -2.87 5.63 -3.88
CA LEU A 67 -3.08 4.45 -3.05
C LEU A 67 -4.57 4.19 -2.87
N THR A 68 -4.96 2.93 -3.00
CA THR A 68 -6.27 2.44 -2.57
C THR A 68 -6.09 1.76 -1.22
N LEU A 69 -6.86 2.18 -0.21
CA LEU A 69 -6.67 1.78 1.18
C LEU A 69 -7.96 1.24 1.77
N ILE A 70 -7.85 0.28 2.70
CA ILE A 70 -8.98 -0.22 3.50
C ILE A 70 -8.62 -0.11 4.99
N PRO A 71 -9.51 0.43 5.85
CA PRO A 71 -9.32 0.44 7.30
C PRO A 71 -9.05 -0.96 7.85
N THR A 72 -8.12 -1.08 8.80
CA THR A 72 -7.72 -2.39 9.39
C THR A 72 -8.90 -3.24 9.84
N VAL A 73 -9.89 -2.65 10.52
CA VAL A 73 -11.07 -3.37 11.01
C VAL A 73 -11.90 -4.02 9.90
N ILE A 74 -11.99 -3.36 8.73
CA ILE A 74 -12.74 -3.87 7.58
C ILE A 74 -11.92 -4.96 6.90
N TYR A 75 -10.65 -4.70 6.62
CA TYR A 75 -9.76 -5.66 5.96
C TYR A 75 -9.67 -6.96 6.75
N GLU A 76 -9.38 -6.88 8.05
CA GLU A 76 -9.28 -8.06 8.92
C GLU A 76 -10.60 -8.83 8.96
N HIS A 77 -11.74 -8.14 8.98
CA HIS A 77 -13.04 -8.80 8.94
C HIS A 77 -13.29 -9.54 7.63
N MET A 78 -12.89 -8.96 6.49
CA MET A 78 -13.04 -9.59 5.18
C MET A 78 -12.17 -10.86 5.05
N VAL A 79 -10.94 -10.81 5.56
CA VAL A 79 -9.98 -11.91 5.40
C VAL A 79 -10.04 -12.96 6.51
N LYS A 80 -10.79 -12.73 7.60
CA LYS A 80 -10.81 -13.60 8.80
C LYS A 80 -11.15 -15.07 8.53
N LYS A 81 -11.87 -15.37 7.44
CA LYS A 81 -12.26 -16.74 7.03
C LYS A 81 -11.52 -17.24 5.78
N LEU A 82 -10.60 -16.44 5.25
CA LEU A 82 -9.76 -16.82 4.12
C LEU A 82 -8.47 -17.45 4.64
N SER A 83 -7.98 -18.47 3.93
CA SER A 83 -6.66 -19.02 4.27
C SER A 83 -5.57 -18.02 3.86
N PRO A 84 -4.54 -17.78 4.70
CA PRO A 84 -3.44 -16.89 4.33
C PRO A 84 -2.70 -17.33 3.06
N LEU A 85 -2.65 -18.63 2.80
CA LEU A 85 -2.04 -19.20 1.61
C LEU A 85 -2.78 -18.79 0.33
N LEU A 86 -4.11 -18.82 0.33
CA LEU A 86 -4.90 -18.39 -0.82
C LEU A 86 -4.69 -16.89 -1.07
N LEU A 87 -4.75 -16.06 -0.02
CA LEU A 87 -4.52 -14.62 -0.14
C LEU A 87 -3.16 -14.25 -0.71
N HIS A 88 -2.11 -15.04 -0.46
CA HIS A 88 -0.78 -14.75 -1.00
C HIS A 88 -0.56 -15.28 -2.42
N HIS A 89 -1.35 -16.26 -2.87
CA HIS A 89 -1.06 -17.02 -4.09
C HIS A 89 -2.11 -16.86 -5.19
N THR A 90 -3.35 -16.51 -4.85
CA THR A 90 -4.45 -16.44 -5.83
C THR A 90 -4.85 -15.01 -6.19
N MET A 91 -4.21 -14.00 -5.60
CA MET A 91 -4.50 -12.61 -5.91
C MET A 91 -3.83 -12.21 -7.23
N ASP A 92 -4.54 -11.43 -8.04
CA ASP A 92 -3.99 -10.88 -9.28
C ASP A 92 -3.11 -9.66 -8.95
N HIS A 93 -1.86 -9.68 -9.42
CA HIS A 93 -0.88 -8.61 -9.22
C HIS A 93 -0.42 -7.99 -10.55
N SER A 94 -1.15 -8.28 -11.62
CA SER A 94 -0.91 -7.71 -12.94
C SER A 94 -0.98 -6.19 -12.88
N ILE A 95 -0.12 -5.53 -13.66
CA ILE A 95 -0.18 -4.09 -13.83
C ILE A 95 -1.37 -3.82 -14.76
N PRO A 96 -2.33 -2.95 -14.38
CA PRO A 96 -3.47 -2.64 -15.24
C PRO A 96 -2.99 -2.08 -16.59
N ASP A 97 -3.64 -2.50 -17.67
CA ASP A 97 -3.44 -1.89 -18.99
C ASP A 97 -3.93 -0.42 -18.97
N ILE A 98 -3.19 0.46 -19.66
CA ILE A 98 -3.53 1.90 -19.84
C ILE A 98 -4.55 2.07 -20.96
#